data_AF-A0A2E7UY41-F1
#
_entry.id   AF-A0A2E7UY41-F1
#
_cell.length_a   1.000
_cell.length_b   1.000
_cell.length_c   1.000
_cell.angle_alpha   90.00
_cell.angle_beta   90.00
_cell.angle_gamma   90.00
#
_symmetry.space_group_name_H-M   'P 1'
#
loop_
_entity.id
_entity.type
_entity.pdbx_description
1 polymer ?
#
loop_
_entity_poly.entity_id
_entity_poly.type
_entity_poly.pdbx_seq_one_letter_code
_entity_poly.pdbx_strand_id
1 'polypeptide(L)'
;MSAPTVANALQQLVTSGGNGNRLVLSRGPAYFHCTGGNGDKSILVEAAPSSVLPKNRALSPSRVSKLRAAGFASRPGHKCLGRHVALDQDSTPANLAGHLLELFETVYSEPGPETELEFHSGDADRTTNPRLLDAMRQMAKKRDHRFRVDLYRALLDSTLLLLVVPDSDGTPLKVGELVRFDVYTCFTSWDALRRYQPRGATYEAVRGRRLFARLLEHHVGSLLIDPKSSVGGELYRNELETLAGASHGAIKSKSKK
;
A
#
# COMPACT_ATOMS: atom_id res chain seq x y z
N MET A 1 -1.69 20.01 14.24
CA MET A 1 -2.97 19.74 13.56
C MET A 1 -4.04 19.44 14.59
N SER A 2 -5.24 19.98 14.43
CA SER A 2 -6.30 19.95 15.45
C SER A 2 -7.29 18.80 15.21
N ALA A 3 -8.04 18.40 16.24
CA ALA A 3 -9.09 17.39 16.13
C ALA A 3 -10.14 17.70 15.03
N PRO A 4 -10.58 18.96 14.82
CA PRO A 4 -11.44 19.31 13.70
C PRO A 4 -10.86 18.97 12.31
N THR A 5 -9.56 19.19 12.09
CA THR A 5 -8.93 18.86 10.79
C THR A 5 -8.97 17.35 10.55
N VAL A 6 -8.67 16.56 11.58
CA VAL A 6 -8.74 15.09 11.50
C VAL A 6 -10.18 14.62 11.27
N ALA A 7 -11.15 15.21 11.97
CA ALA A 7 -12.57 14.89 11.81
C ALA A 7 -13.05 15.15 10.38
N ASN A 8 -12.63 16.28 9.78
CA ASN A 8 -12.96 16.61 8.40
C ASN A 8 -12.36 15.59 7.42
N ALA A 9 -11.11 15.16 7.62
CA ALA A 9 -10.50 14.14 6.77
C ALA A 9 -11.19 12.77 6.90
N LEU A 10 -11.59 12.38 8.12
CA LEU A 10 -12.39 11.18 8.36
C LEU A 10 -13.79 11.27 7.73
N GLN A 11 -14.41 12.46 7.74
CA GLN A 11 -15.68 12.69 7.05
C GLN A 11 -15.51 12.57 5.53
N GLN A 12 -14.42 13.10 4.98
CA GLN A 12 -14.11 13.02 3.55
C GLN A 12 -13.96 11.58 3.05
N LEU A 13 -13.42 10.67 3.87
CA LEU A 13 -13.33 9.23 3.54
C LEU A 13 -14.66 8.62 3.11
N VAL A 14 -15.76 9.04 3.73
CA VAL A 14 -17.08 8.43 3.53
C VAL A 14 -18.05 9.29 2.73
N THR A 15 -17.65 10.51 2.34
CA THR A 15 -18.51 11.47 1.61
C THR A 15 -17.97 11.89 0.25
N SER A 16 -16.72 11.57 -0.06
CA SER A 16 -16.05 11.97 -1.30
C SER A 16 -15.25 10.81 -1.88
N GLY A 17 -14.78 10.92 -3.12
CA GLY A 17 -13.97 9.88 -3.76
C GLY A 17 -14.74 8.60 -4.12
N GLY A 18 -14.03 7.47 -4.15
CA GLY A 18 -14.55 6.17 -4.56
C GLY A 18 -14.90 5.26 -3.38
N ASN A 19 -15.01 3.95 -3.63
CA ASN A 19 -15.29 2.95 -2.60
C ASN A 19 -14.02 2.40 -1.89
N GLY A 20 -12.88 3.05 -2.05
CA GLY A 20 -11.58 2.62 -1.52
C GLY A 20 -10.75 3.76 -0.94
N ASN A 21 -11.38 4.80 -0.41
CA ASN A 21 -10.67 5.94 0.15
C ASN A 21 -9.86 5.53 1.37
N ARG A 22 -8.71 6.18 1.53
CA ARG A 22 -7.75 5.88 2.59
C ARG A 22 -7.23 7.17 3.20
N LEU A 23 -7.01 7.14 4.51
CA LEU A 23 -6.41 8.22 5.27
C LEU A 23 -5.35 7.62 6.18
N VAL A 24 -4.14 8.13 6.08
CA VAL A 24 -3.07 7.83 7.04
C VAL A 24 -2.96 9.02 7.98
N LEU A 25 -3.16 8.78 9.26
CA LEU A 25 -2.84 9.72 10.32
C LEU A 25 -1.52 9.27 10.92
N SER A 26 -0.51 10.13 10.98
CA SER A 26 0.77 9.77 11.59
C SER A 26 1.25 10.81 12.60
N ARG A 27 1.97 10.33 13.62
CA ARG A 27 2.65 11.15 14.62
C ARG A 27 3.93 10.43 15.03
N GLY A 28 5.08 11.05 14.78
CA GLY A 28 6.38 10.40 14.95
C GLY A 28 6.46 9.08 14.13
N PRO A 29 6.88 7.96 14.72
CA PRO A 29 6.90 6.66 14.04
C PRO A 29 5.55 5.94 14.01
N ALA A 30 4.56 6.42 14.77
CA ALA A 30 3.25 5.79 14.90
C ALA A 30 2.28 6.28 13.85
N TYR A 31 1.27 5.46 13.54
CA TYR A 31 0.21 5.84 12.61
C TYR A 31 -1.10 5.06 12.87
N PHE A 32 -2.19 5.60 12.34
CA PHE A 32 -3.46 4.91 12.13
C PHE A 32 -3.83 4.98 10.65
N HIS A 33 -4.27 3.86 10.11
CA HIS A 33 -4.81 3.79 8.75
C HIS A 33 -6.31 3.65 8.81
N CYS A 34 -7.01 4.61 8.23
CA CYS A 34 -8.45 4.62 8.15
C CYS A 34 -8.87 4.34 6.71
N THR A 35 -9.75 3.37 6.52
CA THR A 35 -10.30 2.99 5.20
C THR A 35 -11.81 3.08 5.25
N GLY A 36 -12.40 3.68 4.23
CA GLY A 36 -13.85 3.78 4.05
C GLY A 36 -14.18 4.09 2.59
N GLY A 37 -15.38 3.72 2.17
CA GLY A 37 -15.94 4.05 0.87
C GLY A 37 -16.93 5.20 0.93
N ASN A 38 -17.09 5.91 -0.19
CA ASN A 38 -18.16 6.88 -0.34
C ASN A 38 -19.54 6.23 -0.09
N GLY A 39 -20.29 6.78 0.85
CA GLY A 39 -21.59 6.27 1.30
C GLY A 39 -21.50 5.20 2.40
N ASP A 40 -20.30 4.78 2.81
CA ASP A 40 -20.15 3.81 3.89
C ASP A 40 -20.59 4.40 5.23
N LYS A 41 -21.26 3.57 6.03
CA LYS A 41 -21.65 3.87 7.41
C LYS A 41 -20.62 3.37 8.41
N SER A 42 -19.40 3.07 7.99
CA SER A 42 -18.35 2.61 8.87
C SER A 42 -16.96 2.92 8.33
N ILE A 43 -16.00 3.09 9.22
CA ILE A 43 -14.58 3.22 8.91
C ILE A 43 -13.83 2.06 9.55
N LEU A 44 -12.99 1.37 8.77
CA LEU A 44 -12.01 0.44 9.30
C LEU A 44 -10.77 1.24 9.72
N VAL A 45 -10.38 1.13 10.99
CA VAL A 45 -9.18 1.74 11.54
C VAL A 45 -8.17 0.65 11.89
N GLU A 46 -6.94 0.79 11.43
CA GLU A 46 -5.82 -0.10 11.76
C GLU A 46 -4.70 0.66 12.45
N ALA A 47 -4.24 0.12 13.58
CA ALA A 47 -3.19 0.71 14.40
C ALA A 47 -1.81 0.20 13.99
N ALA A 48 -0.79 1.06 14.04
CA ALA A 48 0.60 0.69 13.77
C ALA A 48 1.06 -0.47 14.70
N PRO A 49 1.49 -1.63 14.15
CA PRO A 49 1.95 -2.76 14.96
C PRO A 49 3.38 -2.56 15.46
N SER A 50 3.79 -3.27 16.52
CA SER A 50 5.18 -3.20 17.03
C SER A 50 6.25 -3.49 15.99
N SER A 51 5.94 -4.31 14.98
CA SER A 51 6.89 -4.72 13.93
C SER A 51 7.31 -3.61 12.96
N VAL A 52 6.58 -2.50 12.92
CA VAL A 52 6.92 -1.35 12.05
C VAL A 52 7.45 -0.15 12.84
N LEU A 53 7.43 -0.23 14.18
CA LEU A 53 7.95 0.81 15.06
C LEU A 53 9.45 0.58 15.30
N PRO A 54 10.24 1.65 15.57
CA PRO A 54 11.59 1.51 16.10
C PRO A 54 11.61 0.59 17.33
N LYS A 55 12.69 -0.20 17.51
CA LYS A 55 12.77 -1.19 18.60
C LYS A 55 12.53 -0.59 19.99
N ASN A 56 13.04 0.62 20.23
CA ASN A 56 12.84 1.38 21.47
C ASN A 56 11.44 1.98 21.63
N ARG A 57 10.59 1.88 20.60
CA ARG A 57 9.20 2.39 20.56
C ARG A 57 8.18 1.27 20.32
N ALA A 58 8.60 0.02 20.26
CA ALA A 58 7.71 -1.13 20.12
C ALA A 58 6.63 -1.14 21.22
N LEU A 59 5.41 -1.60 20.89
CA LEU A 59 4.33 -1.66 21.86
C LEU A 59 4.60 -2.73 22.91
N SER A 60 4.56 -2.33 24.18
CA SER A 60 4.54 -3.24 25.31
C SER A 60 3.22 -4.00 25.38
N PRO A 61 3.15 -5.14 26.11
CA PRO A 61 1.89 -5.84 26.35
C PRO A 61 0.81 -4.93 26.95
N SER A 62 1.16 -4.02 27.86
CA SER A 62 0.22 -3.07 28.45
C SER A 62 -0.38 -2.10 27.42
N ARG A 63 0.43 -1.60 26.48
CA ARG A 63 -0.03 -0.74 25.37
C ARG A 63 -0.93 -1.50 24.40
N VAL A 64 -0.60 -2.76 24.10
CA VAL A 64 -1.46 -3.64 23.30
C VAL A 64 -2.81 -3.89 23.99
N SER A 65 -2.82 -4.12 25.30
CA SER A 65 -4.06 -4.27 26.07
C SER A 65 -4.92 -3.01 26.04
N LYS A 66 -4.32 -1.81 26.06
CA LYS A 66 -5.06 -0.54 25.88
C LYS A 66 -5.74 -0.46 24.50
N LEU A 67 -5.04 -0.83 23.42
CA LEU A 67 -5.65 -0.89 22.08
C LEU A 67 -6.83 -1.87 22.05
N ARG A 68 -6.69 -3.05 22.70
CA ARG A 68 -7.78 -4.03 22.78
C ARG A 68 -8.97 -3.51 23.58
N ALA A 69 -8.73 -2.82 24.70
CA ALA A 69 -9.78 -2.15 25.47
C ALA A 69 -10.49 -1.06 24.65
N ALA A 70 -9.77 -0.39 23.75
CA ALA A 70 -10.32 0.52 22.76
C ALA A 70 -11.00 -0.18 21.56
N GLY A 71 -11.21 -1.50 21.61
CA GLY A 71 -11.95 -2.26 20.59
C GLY A 71 -11.13 -2.74 19.40
N PHE A 72 -9.79 -2.61 19.42
CA PHE A 72 -8.93 -3.13 18.36
C PHE A 72 -8.66 -4.63 18.55
N ALA A 73 -8.80 -5.42 17.48
CA ALA A 73 -8.61 -6.86 17.50
C ALA A 73 -7.73 -7.36 16.36
N SER A 74 -7.16 -8.55 16.54
CA SER A 74 -6.43 -9.24 15.47
C SER A 74 -7.39 -9.65 14.35
N ARG A 75 -6.94 -9.56 13.10
CA ARG A 75 -7.71 -9.97 11.92
C ARG A 75 -6.97 -11.07 11.16
N PRO A 76 -7.65 -12.10 10.63
CA PRO A 76 -7.00 -13.15 9.86
C PRO A 76 -6.19 -12.59 8.69
N GLY A 77 -4.91 -12.96 8.59
CA GLY A 77 -4.03 -12.51 7.50
C GLY A 77 -3.43 -11.10 7.66
N HIS A 78 -3.82 -10.34 8.69
CA HIS A 78 -3.29 -9.00 8.96
C HIS A 78 -2.37 -8.99 10.18
N LYS A 79 -1.29 -8.20 10.12
CA LYS A 79 -0.36 -8.00 11.24
C LYS A 79 -0.79 -6.87 12.19
N CYS A 80 -1.66 -5.98 11.71
CA CYS A 80 -2.15 -4.84 12.46
C CYS A 80 -3.38 -5.24 13.29
N LEU A 81 -3.57 -4.62 14.45
CA LEU A 81 -4.86 -4.66 15.12
C LEU A 81 -5.80 -3.69 14.40
N GLY A 82 -7.02 -4.13 14.14
CA GLY A 82 -8.04 -3.36 13.46
C GLY A 82 -9.32 -3.21 14.28
N ARG A 83 -10.05 -2.12 14.04
CA ARG A 83 -11.37 -1.84 14.62
C ARG A 83 -12.28 -1.32 13.52
N HIS A 84 -13.48 -1.89 13.40
CA HIS A 84 -14.56 -1.28 12.62
C HIS A 84 -15.30 -0.28 13.51
N VAL A 85 -15.42 0.96 13.06
CA VAL A 85 -16.16 2.03 13.74
C VAL A 85 -17.39 2.33 12.91
N ALA A 86 -18.58 1.99 13.42
CA ALA A 86 -19.82 2.44 12.80
C ALA A 86 -19.92 3.96 12.92
N LEU A 87 -20.43 4.62 11.88
CA LEU A 87 -20.71 6.06 11.87
C LEU A 87 -22.20 6.26 12.11
N ASP A 88 -22.57 6.27 13.39
CA ASP A 88 -23.92 6.55 13.87
C ASP A 88 -23.95 7.85 14.69
N GLN A 89 -25.06 8.11 15.39
CA GLN A 89 -25.23 9.33 16.18
C GLN A 89 -24.20 9.46 17.31
N ASP A 90 -23.73 8.33 17.87
CA ASP A 90 -22.79 8.32 19.00
C ASP A 90 -21.32 8.28 18.53
N SER A 91 -21.07 7.78 17.33
CA SER A 91 -19.73 7.56 16.76
C SER A 91 -19.46 8.48 15.56
N THR A 92 -19.51 9.80 15.80
CA THR A 92 -19.21 10.80 14.78
C THR A 92 -17.72 10.80 14.39
N PRO A 93 -17.36 11.27 13.18
CA PRO A 93 -15.96 11.49 12.80
C PRO A 93 -15.18 12.37 13.78
N ALA A 94 -15.87 13.29 14.50
CA ALA A 94 -15.26 14.11 15.55
C ALA A 94 -14.87 13.28 16.79
N ASN A 95 -15.75 12.39 17.24
CA ASN A 95 -15.46 11.49 18.36
C ASN A 95 -14.32 10.53 18.00
N LEU A 96 -14.35 9.97 16.79
CA LEU A 96 -13.26 9.13 16.29
C LEU A 96 -11.94 9.90 16.22
N ALA A 97 -11.93 11.13 15.68
CA ALA A 97 -10.74 11.96 15.62
C ALA A 97 -10.12 12.20 17.01
N GLY A 98 -10.93 12.61 17.99
CA GLY A 98 -10.48 12.81 19.37
C GLY A 98 -9.86 11.54 19.95
N HIS A 99 -10.51 10.40 19.75
CA HIS A 99 -10.03 9.12 20.26
C HIS A 99 -8.71 8.67 19.59
N LEU A 100 -8.54 8.85 18.27
CA LEU A 100 -7.28 8.51 17.60
C LEU A 100 -6.12 9.37 18.10
N LEU A 101 -6.37 10.67 18.34
CA LEU A 101 -5.38 11.58 18.90
C LEU A 101 -5.00 11.20 20.33
N GLU A 102 -5.96 10.81 21.16
CA GLU A 102 -5.71 10.30 22.52
C GLU A 102 -4.87 9.00 22.50
N LEU A 103 -5.13 8.10 21.54
CA LEU A 103 -4.37 6.86 21.44
C LEU A 103 -2.89 7.11 21.04
N PHE A 104 -2.58 8.13 20.25
CA PHE A 104 -1.17 8.51 20.01
C PHE A 104 -0.44 8.82 21.31
N GLU A 105 -1.08 9.51 22.23
CA GLU A 105 -0.48 9.90 23.51
C GLU A 105 -0.40 8.72 24.47
N THR A 106 -1.50 8.00 24.63
CA THR A 106 -1.66 6.99 25.68
C THR A 106 -1.07 5.62 25.33
N VAL A 107 -1.02 5.27 24.03
CA VAL A 107 -0.49 4.01 23.52
C VAL A 107 0.90 4.19 22.94
N TYR A 108 1.12 5.21 22.11
CA TYR A 108 2.39 5.38 21.41
C TYR A 108 3.37 6.30 22.13
N SER A 109 2.92 7.05 23.15
CA SER A 109 3.72 8.07 23.85
C SER A 109 4.31 9.08 22.89
N GLU A 110 3.47 9.52 21.96
CA GLU A 110 3.72 10.61 21.02
C GLU A 110 2.82 11.80 21.41
N PRO A 111 3.16 12.55 22.48
CA PRO A 111 2.47 13.78 22.81
C PRO A 111 2.85 14.88 21.81
N GLY A 112 1.92 15.78 21.52
CA GLY A 112 2.22 16.99 20.75
C GLY A 112 1.29 17.24 19.57
N PRO A 113 1.35 18.44 18.97
CA PRO A 113 0.41 18.86 17.96
C PRO A 113 0.73 18.34 16.55
N GLU A 114 1.90 17.76 16.31
CA GLU A 114 2.40 17.41 14.97
C GLU A 114 1.81 16.09 14.46
N THR A 115 0.52 16.12 14.14
CA THR A 115 -0.15 15.05 13.38
C THR A 115 -0.11 15.40 11.90
N GLU A 116 0.44 14.49 11.10
CA GLU A 116 0.43 14.55 9.64
C GLU A 116 -0.76 13.74 9.09
N LEU A 117 -1.35 14.21 8.01
CA LEU A 117 -2.44 13.53 7.30
C LEU A 117 -2.05 13.30 5.84
N GLU A 118 -2.22 12.07 5.38
CA GLU A 118 -2.08 11.70 3.98
C GLU A 118 -3.39 11.07 3.51
N PHE A 119 -4.15 11.80 2.69
CA PHE A 119 -5.44 11.37 2.17
C PHE A 119 -5.30 10.89 0.72
N HIS A 120 -5.84 9.70 0.45
CA HIS A 120 -5.90 9.09 -0.86
C HIS A 120 -7.36 8.84 -1.23
N SER A 121 -7.87 9.62 -2.18
CA SER A 121 -9.17 9.33 -2.79
C SER A 121 -9.01 8.32 -3.92
N GLY A 122 -9.90 7.34 -3.99
CA GLY A 122 -9.84 6.34 -5.05
C GLY A 122 -10.89 5.24 -4.95
N ASP A 123 -11.03 4.51 -6.04
CA ASP A 123 -11.79 3.26 -6.07
C ASP A 123 -11.13 2.20 -5.17
N ALA A 124 -11.94 1.24 -4.73
CA ALA A 124 -11.49 0.02 -4.09
C ALA A 124 -10.39 -0.64 -4.93
N ASP A 125 -9.40 -1.17 -4.23
CA ASP A 125 -8.16 -1.62 -4.82
C ASP A 125 -8.37 -2.71 -5.88
N ARG A 126 -8.31 -2.32 -7.16
CA ARG A 126 -8.34 -3.25 -8.30
C ARG A 126 -7.02 -4.01 -8.45
N THR A 127 -6.03 -3.75 -7.59
CA THR A 127 -4.75 -4.48 -7.58
C THR A 127 -4.81 -5.75 -6.74
N THR A 128 -5.99 -6.24 -6.31
CA THR A 128 -6.06 -7.63 -5.86
C THR A 128 -5.71 -8.54 -7.04
N ASN A 129 -4.44 -8.93 -7.16
CA ASN A 129 -3.87 -9.68 -8.28
C ASN A 129 -3.72 -11.16 -7.89
N PRO A 130 -4.80 -11.93 -7.62
CA PRO A 130 -4.68 -13.29 -7.07
C PRO A 130 -3.91 -14.22 -8.00
N ARG A 131 -4.13 -14.11 -9.31
CA ARG A 131 -3.40 -14.89 -10.32
C ARG A 131 -1.89 -14.61 -10.29
N LEU A 132 -1.51 -13.35 -10.11
CA LEU A 132 -0.10 -12.97 -9.99
C LEU A 132 0.49 -13.53 -8.70
N LEU A 133 -0.20 -13.35 -7.57
CA LEU A 133 0.26 -13.86 -6.27
C LEU A 133 0.44 -15.38 -6.28
N ASP A 134 -0.48 -16.11 -6.91
CA ASP A 134 -0.37 -17.56 -7.06
C ASP A 134 0.78 -17.95 -7.98
N ALA A 135 0.98 -17.25 -9.10
CA ALA A 135 2.12 -17.48 -9.98
C ALA A 135 3.46 -17.20 -9.29
N MET A 136 3.56 -16.12 -8.50
CA MET A 136 4.74 -15.80 -7.69
C MET A 136 5.03 -16.89 -6.66
N ARG A 137 4.00 -17.39 -5.95
CA ARG A 137 4.14 -18.50 -4.99
C ARG A 137 4.59 -19.79 -5.66
N GLN A 138 4.07 -20.10 -6.84
CA GLN A 138 4.46 -21.29 -7.59
C GLN A 138 5.91 -21.18 -8.07
N MET A 139 6.30 -20.04 -8.64
CA MET A 139 7.68 -19.79 -9.09
C MET A 139 8.69 -19.83 -7.93
N ALA A 140 8.33 -19.32 -6.75
CA ALA A 140 9.17 -19.40 -5.55
C ALA A 140 9.41 -20.85 -5.09
N LYS A 141 8.44 -21.75 -5.31
CA LYS A 141 8.55 -23.18 -4.98
C LYS A 141 9.25 -24.00 -6.07
N LYS A 142 8.98 -23.70 -7.33
CA LYS A 142 9.41 -24.48 -8.51
C LYS A 142 10.00 -23.55 -9.56
N ARG A 143 11.32 -23.58 -9.71
CA ARG A 143 12.08 -22.72 -10.65
C ARG A 143 12.12 -23.28 -12.07
N ASP A 144 10.96 -23.71 -12.57
CA ASP A 144 10.80 -24.27 -13.92
C ASP A 144 10.49 -23.14 -14.93
N HIS A 145 10.92 -23.33 -16.18
CA HIS A 145 10.58 -22.47 -17.31
C HIS A 145 9.07 -22.28 -17.45
N ARG A 146 8.26 -23.33 -17.27
CA ARG A 146 6.80 -23.23 -17.34
C ARG A 146 6.23 -22.21 -16.35
N PHE A 147 6.62 -22.29 -15.07
CA PHE A 147 6.14 -21.37 -14.03
C PHE A 147 6.64 -19.94 -14.26
N ARG A 148 7.83 -19.77 -14.85
CA ARG A 148 8.34 -18.45 -15.25
C ARG A 148 7.46 -17.82 -16.35
N VAL A 149 7.06 -18.59 -17.36
CA VAL A 149 6.14 -18.11 -18.42
C VAL A 149 4.79 -17.71 -17.83
N ASP A 150 4.24 -18.51 -16.93
CA ASP A 150 2.96 -18.20 -16.26
C ASP A 150 3.07 -16.93 -15.40
N LEU A 151 4.18 -16.75 -14.67
CA LEU A 151 4.47 -15.53 -13.92
C LEU A 151 4.53 -14.30 -14.84
N TYR A 152 5.24 -14.38 -15.96
CA TYR A 152 5.35 -13.26 -16.90
C TYR A 152 4.00 -12.86 -17.50
N ARG A 153 3.15 -13.84 -17.85
CA ARG A 153 1.79 -13.56 -18.32
C ARG A 153 0.96 -12.86 -17.24
N ALA A 154 1.01 -13.38 -16.00
CA ALA A 154 0.29 -12.77 -14.89
C ALA A 154 0.77 -11.33 -14.59
N LEU A 155 2.08 -11.08 -14.70
CA LEU A 155 2.66 -9.74 -14.56
C LEU A 155 2.11 -8.78 -15.62
N LEU A 156 2.08 -9.19 -16.89
CA LEU A 156 1.55 -8.34 -17.97
C LEU A 156 0.08 -7.98 -17.78
N ASP A 157 -0.73 -8.91 -17.30
CA ASP A 157 -2.18 -8.70 -17.10
C ASP A 157 -2.54 -8.00 -15.78
N SER A 158 -1.56 -7.84 -14.88
CA SER A 158 -1.75 -7.19 -13.58
C SER A 158 -1.79 -5.67 -13.67
N THR A 159 -2.41 -5.04 -12.66
CA THR A 159 -2.20 -3.61 -12.34
C THR A 159 -1.39 -3.54 -11.05
N LEU A 160 -0.28 -2.81 -11.09
CA LEU A 160 0.69 -2.71 -10.00
C LEU A 160 0.76 -1.27 -9.51
N LEU A 161 1.11 -1.08 -8.23
CA LEU A 161 1.33 0.24 -7.64
C LEU A 161 2.82 0.57 -7.75
N LEU A 162 3.19 1.47 -8.67
CA LEU A 162 4.57 1.93 -8.86
C LEU A 162 4.83 3.13 -7.95
N LEU A 163 5.94 3.14 -7.20
CA LEU A 163 6.35 4.36 -6.50
C LEU A 163 6.80 5.42 -7.50
N VAL A 164 6.31 6.64 -7.31
CA VAL A 164 6.63 7.78 -8.17
C VAL A 164 7.13 8.94 -7.33
N VAL A 165 7.90 9.83 -7.96
CA VAL A 165 8.35 11.06 -7.32
C VAL A 165 7.12 11.94 -7.02
N PRO A 166 6.98 12.49 -5.80
CA PRO A 166 5.92 13.44 -5.48
C PRO A 166 5.88 14.61 -6.48
N ASP A 167 4.67 15.06 -6.83
CA ASP A 167 4.45 16.19 -7.74
C ASP A 167 5.10 16.04 -9.14
N SER A 168 5.40 14.81 -9.56
CA SER A 168 5.89 14.48 -10.90
C SER A 168 4.79 13.87 -11.79
N ASP A 169 5.02 13.87 -13.11
CA ASP A 169 4.17 13.19 -14.09
C ASP A 169 4.38 11.66 -14.07
N GLY A 170 4.27 11.07 -12.88
CA GLY A 170 4.46 9.65 -12.60
C GLY A 170 5.90 9.13 -12.76
N THR A 171 6.90 10.02 -12.73
CA THR A 171 8.31 9.62 -12.82
C THR A 171 8.63 8.57 -11.74
N PRO A 172 9.14 7.38 -12.11
CA PRO A 172 9.44 6.33 -11.13
C PRO A 172 10.43 6.79 -10.07
N LEU A 173 10.17 6.48 -8.80
CA LEU A 173 11.04 6.84 -7.69
C LEU A 173 12.19 5.83 -7.55
N LYS A 174 13.43 6.28 -7.77
CA LYS A 174 14.64 5.47 -7.55
C LYS A 174 14.75 5.08 -6.08
N VAL A 175 14.83 3.78 -5.79
CA VAL A 175 14.97 3.24 -4.42
C VAL A 175 16.35 2.61 -4.15
N GLY A 176 17.21 2.56 -5.15
CA GLY A 176 18.55 2.02 -5.05
C GLY A 176 19.28 2.03 -6.39
N GLU A 177 20.45 1.41 -6.42
CA GLU A 177 21.29 1.31 -7.60
C GLU A 177 21.91 -0.10 -7.70
N LEU A 178 21.98 -0.63 -8.92
CA LEU A 178 22.64 -1.89 -9.23
C LEU A 178 23.74 -1.63 -10.27
N VAL A 179 24.98 -1.59 -9.80
CA VAL A 179 26.18 -1.19 -10.57
C VAL A 179 26.08 0.26 -11.06
N ARG A 180 25.40 0.50 -12.18
CA ARG A 180 25.21 1.83 -12.81
C ARG A 180 23.77 2.09 -13.23
N PHE A 181 22.87 1.18 -12.89
CA PHE A 181 21.48 1.19 -13.32
C PHE A 181 20.57 1.41 -12.12
N ASP A 182 19.45 2.08 -12.36
CA ASP A 182 18.51 2.43 -11.29
C ASP A 182 17.68 1.21 -10.86
N VAL A 183 17.38 1.15 -9.56
CA VAL A 183 16.47 0.16 -8.98
C VAL A 183 15.18 0.83 -8.61
N TYR A 184 14.07 0.28 -9.07
CA TYR A 184 12.71 0.73 -8.77
C TYR A 184 11.95 -0.31 -7.97
N THR A 185 10.80 0.06 -7.44
CA THR A 185 9.90 -0.89 -6.80
C THR A 185 8.44 -0.68 -7.16
N CYS A 186 7.71 -1.77 -7.26
CA CYS A 186 6.26 -1.76 -7.38
C CYS A 186 5.62 -2.77 -6.43
N PHE A 187 4.32 -2.59 -6.22
CA PHE A 187 3.55 -3.41 -5.29
C PHE A 187 2.37 -4.06 -5.99
N THR A 188 2.12 -5.32 -5.63
CA THR A 188 0.97 -6.07 -6.09
C THR A 188 -0.30 -5.70 -5.36
N SER A 189 -0.21 -4.96 -4.25
CA SER A 189 -1.36 -4.53 -3.45
C SER A 189 -0.98 -3.35 -2.56
N TRP A 190 -1.98 -2.61 -2.08
CA TRP A 190 -1.74 -1.58 -1.08
C TRP A 190 -1.19 -2.12 0.24
N ASP A 191 -1.59 -3.32 0.65
CA ASP A 191 -1.04 -3.97 1.85
C ASP A 191 0.47 -4.26 1.71
N ALA A 192 0.94 -4.57 0.51
CA ALA A 192 2.36 -4.69 0.23
C ALA A 192 3.07 -3.32 0.25
N LEU A 193 2.50 -2.30 -0.39
CA LEU A 193 3.01 -0.93 -0.35
C LEU A 193 3.17 -0.43 1.10
N ARG A 194 2.16 -0.62 1.94
CA ARG A 194 2.21 -0.22 3.34
C ARG A 194 3.26 -0.93 4.17
N ARG A 195 3.50 -2.21 3.90
CA ARG A 195 4.58 -2.93 4.59
C ARG A 195 5.94 -2.34 4.24
N TYR A 196 6.08 -1.81 3.02
CA TYR A 196 7.28 -1.12 2.58
C TYR A 196 7.39 0.28 3.16
N GLN A 197 6.37 1.11 2.96
CA GLN A 197 6.27 2.51 3.39
C GLN A 197 4.95 2.75 4.14
N PRO A 198 4.92 2.51 5.47
CA PRO A 198 3.69 2.48 6.23
C PRO A 198 3.07 3.84 6.50
N ARG A 199 3.82 4.94 6.34
CA ARG A 199 3.30 6.30 6.54
C ARG A 199 2.65 6.88 5.29
N GLY A 200 2.72 6.15 4.17
CA GLY A 200 2.24 6.60 2.87
C GLY A 200 3.38 6.97 1.93
N ALA A 201 3.04 7.02 0.65
CA ALA A 201 3.97 7.23 -0.45
C ALA A 201 3.17 7.69 -1.66
N THR A 202 3.78 8.50 -2.52
CA THR A 202 3.20 8.79 -3.83
C THR A 202 3.38 7.56 -4.73
N TYR A 203 2.27 7.08 -5.29
CA TYR A 203 2.27 5.93 -6.21
C TYR A 203 1.30 6.16 -7.36
N GLU A 204 1.53 5.42 -8.45
CA GLU A 204 0.64 5.35 -9.60
C GLU A 204 0.21 3.90 -9.83
N ALA A 205 -1.08 3.68 -10.13
CA ALA A 205 -1.56 2.38 -10.56
C ALA A 205 -1.28 2.18 -12.07
N VAL A 206 -0.34 1.30 -12.39
CA VAL A 206 0.13 1.09 -13.77
C VAL A 206 -0.13 -0.35 -14.20
N ARG A 207 -0.73 -0.55 -15.38
CA ARG A 207 -0.85 -1.88 -15.99
C ARG A 207 0.52 -2.44 -16.33
N GLY A 208 0.77 -3.71 -16.03
CA GLY A 208 2.05 -4.38 -16.29
C GLY A 208 2.54 -4.20 -17.72
N ARG A 209 1.65 -4.31 -18.71
CA ARG A 209 1.98 -4.07 -20.13
C ARG A 209 2.62 -2.72 -20.42
N ARG A 210 2.23 -1.65 -19.70
CA ARG A 210 2.80 -0.30 -19.84
C ARG A 210 4.00 -0.11 -18.93
N LEU A 211 3.96 -0.69 -17.73
CA LEU A 211 4.97 -0.52 -16.69
C LEU A 211 6.38 -0.86 -17.18
N PHE A 212 6.56 -2.05 -17.77
CA PHE A 212 7.91 -2.54 -18.06
C PHE A 212 8.62 -1.74 -19.16
N ALA A 213 7.87 -1.29 -20.18
CA ALA A 213 8.42 -0.41 -21.22
C ALA A 213 8.84 0.93 -20.62
N ARG A 214 7.98 1.54 -19.79
CA ARG A 214 8.28 2.79 -19.08
C ARG A 214 9.56 2.69 -18.25
N LEU A 215 9.73 1.62 -17.46
CA LEU A 215 10.93 1.49 -16.62
C LEU A 215 12.24 1.42 -17.43
N LEU A 216 12.21 0.84 -18.64
CA LEU A 216 13.38 0.79 -19.52
C LEU A 216 13.80 2.18 -20.03
N GLU A 217 12.85 3.09 -20.23
CA GLU A 217 13.10 4.50 -20.58
C GLU A 217 13.83 5.24 -19.44
N HIS A 218 13.70 4.77 -18.20
CA HIS A 218 14.36 5.30 -17.01
C HIS A 218 15.61 4.50 -16.60
N HIS A 219 16.31 3.87 -17.55
CA HIS A 219 17.58 3.16 -17.28
C HIS A 219 17.53 2.13 -16.13
N VAL A 220 16.40 1.43 -15.97
CA VAL A 220 16.25 0.40 -14.94
C VAL A 220 17.26 -0.73 -15.09
N GLY A 221 17.83 -1.15 -13.95
CA GLY A 221 18.64 -2.36 -13.81
C GLY A 221 17.86 -3.49 -13.17
N SER A 222 16.96 -3.14 -12.24
CA SER A 222 16.12 -4.09 -11.53
C SER A 222 14.82 -3.46 -11.02
N LEU A 223 13.76 -4.28 -10.96
CA LEU A 223 12.47 -3.96 -10.34
C LEU A 223 12.19 -4.89 -9.16
N LEU A 224 12.09 -4.32 -7.96
CA LEU A 224 11.66 -5.02 -6.76
C LEU A 224 10.13 -5.10 -6.71
N ILE A 225 9.59 -6.31 -6.59
CA ILE A 225 8.16 -6.57 -6.43
C ILE A 225 7.88 -6.94 -4.98
N ASP A 226 7.02 -6.17 -4.33
CA ASP A 226 6.62 -6.37 -2.92
C ASP A 226 7.79 -6.54 -1.93
N PRO A 227 8.82 -5.66 -1.96
CA PRO A 227 9.90 -5.72 -0.98
C PRO A 227 9.34 -5.71 0.45
N LYS A 228 9.89 -6.58 1.32
CA LYS A 228 9.44 -6.85 2.71
C LYS A 228 8.17 -7.71 2.85
N SER A 229 7.63 -8.24 1.76
CA SER A 229 6.53 -9.21 1.79
C SER A 229 7.02 -10.64 1.91
N SER A 230 6.16 -11.54 2.39
CA SER A 230 6.43 -13.00 2.41
C SER A 230 6.45 -13.61 1.01
N VAL A 231 5.76 -12.99 0.06
CA VAL A 231 5.76 -13.31 -1.37
C VAL A 231 6.18 -12.02 -2.07
N GLY A 232 7.35 -12.06 -2.70
CA GLY A 232 7.97 -10.93 -3.40
C GLY A 232 8.94 -11.47 -4.45
N GLY A 233 9.62 -10.57 -5.15
CA GLY A 233 10.60 -10.96 -6.15
C GLY A 233 11.40 -9.78 -6.68
N GLU A 234 12.34 -10.10 -7.54
CA GLU A 234 13.16 -9.13 -8.25
C GLU A 234 13.17 -9.54 -9.73
N LEU A 235 12.94 -8.57 -10.61
CA LEU A 235 13.06 -8.74 -12.05
C LEU A 235 14.27 -7.96 -12.53
N TYR A 236 15.22 -8.65 -13.13
CA TYR A 236 16.39 -8.00 -13.72
C TYR A 236 16.08 -7.44 -15.11
N ARG A 237 16.93 -6.53 -15.57
CA ARG A 237 16.78 -5.82 -16.85
C ARG A 237 16.43 -6.73 -18.03
N ASN A 238 17.07 -7.88 -18.19
CA ASN A 238 16.78 -8.84 -19.27
C ASN A 238 15.34 -9.40 -19.23
N GLU A 239 14.79 -9.61 -18.03
CA GLU A 239 13.40 -10.02 -17.83
C GLU A 239 12.45 -8.86 -18.15
N LEU A 240 12.81 -7.64 -17.75
CA LEU A 240 12.05 -6.43 -18.08
C LEU A 240 12.00 -6.18 -19.60
N GLU A 241 13.12 -6.36 -20.31
CA GLU A 241 13.21 -6.31 -21.77
C GLU A 241 12.30 -7.37 -22.43
N THR A 242 12.31 -8.59 -21.89
CA THR A 242 11.43 -9.68 -22.37
C THR A 242 9.95 -9.32 -22.21
N LEU A 243 9.56 -8.82 -21.04
CA LEU A 243 8.19 -8.40 -20.74
C LEU A 243 7.75 -7.22 -21.61
N ALA A 244 8.63 -6.21 -21.78
CA ALA A 244 8.36 -5.07 -22.65
C ALA A 244 8.17 -5.50 -24.11
N GLY A 245 9.01 -6.40 -24.63
CA GLY A 245 8.86 -6.96 -25.99
C GLY A 245 7.53 -7.68 -26.19
N ALA A 246 7.11 -8.49 -25.20
CA ALA A 246 5.83 -9.22 -25.25
C ALA A 246 4.60 -8.29 -25.26
N SER A 247 4.68 -7.11 -24.63
CA SER A 247 3.61 -6.11 -24.65
C SER A 247 3.31 -5.56 -26.05
N HIS A 248 4.35 -5.39 -26.88
CA HIS A 248 4.23 -4.82 -28.22
C HIS A 248 3.76 -5.84 -29.27
N GLY A 249 4.12 -7.11 -29.11
CA GLY A 249 3.73 -8.20 -30.02
C GLY A 249 2.22 -8.48 -30.04
N ALA A 250 1.52 -8.26 -28.92
CA ALA A 250 0.07 -8.48 -28.81
C ALA A 250 -0.79 -7.45 -29.56
N ILE A 251 -0.23 -6.28 -29.89
CA ILE A 251 -0.94 -5.19 -30.60
C ILE A 251 -0.94 -5.45 -32.11
N LYS A 252 0.14 -6.03 -32.66
CA LYS A 252 0.24 -6.33 -34.11
C LYS A 252 -0.59 -7.53 -34.56
N SER A 253 -1.00 -8.44 -33.67
CA SER A 253 -1.78 -9.63 -34.04
C SER A 253 -3.29 -9.38 -34.18
N LYS A 254 -3.82 -8.24 -33.72
CA LYS A 254 -5.25 -7.91 -33.86
C LYS A 254 -5.60 -7.11 -35.12
N SER A 255 -4.62 -6.72 -35.93
CA SER A 255 -4.84 -5.95 -37.16
C SER A 255 -4.87 -6.79 -38.44
N LYS A 256 -4.97 -8.11 -38.32
CA LYS A 256 -5.27 -9.03 -39.43
C LYS A 256 -6.59 -9.73 -39.16
N LYS A 257 -7.69 -9.05 -39.45
CA LYS A 257 -8.96 -9.65 -39.84
C LYS A 257 -9.58 -8.77 -40.90
#